data_AF-A0A7W1BL31-F1
#
_entry.id   AF-A0A7W1BL31-F1
#
_cell.length_a   1.000
_cell.length_b   1.000
_cell.length_c   1.000
_cell.angle_alpha   90.00
_cell.angle_beta   90.00
_cell.angle_gamma   90.00
#
_symmetry.space_group_name_H-M   'P 1'
#
loop_
_entity.id
_entity.type
_entity.pdbx_description
1 polymer ?
#
loop_
_entity_poly.entity_id
_entity_poly.type
_entity_poly.pdbx_seq_one_letter_code
_entity_poly.pdbx_strand_id
1 'polypeptide(L)'
;MSDPSRFLTSLAQAFATMGLYPVTHPSRARTLDSAYEQLLLLQSTDPQPRFSLLEHEVVYGRTTLQDMRDWAPGTRLSGVGVQRLEFTGFVSREDFEQFVEEVMQRLALTSSSAEVRPERPTAIRFGAVGLRGETHKEEDEPLRLAGINYTMGEEVSAIKWIHQEVASRGSCIFSRRRLRSDRFQ
;
A
#
# COMPACT_ATOMS: atom_id res chain seq x y z
N MET A 1 -14.52 19.04 1.95
CA MET A 1 -13.19 18.72 1.42
C MET A 1 -12.10 19.27 2.33
N SER A 2 -11.49 18.36 3.07
CA SER A 2 -10.31 18.62 3.92
C SER A 2 -9.03 18.83 3.08
N ASP A 3 -8.01 19.46 3.66
CA ASP A 3 -6.73 19.72 2.98
C ASP A 3 -6.04 18.44 2.45
N PRO A 4 -6.02 17.31 3.20
CA PRO A 4 -5.52 16.04 2.66
C PRO A 4 -6.26 15.57 1.41
N SER A 5 -7.58 15.79 1.35
CA SER A 5 -8.41 15.41 0.20
C SER A 5 -8.13 16.29 -1.02
N ARG A 6 -7.83 17.59 -0.81
CA ARG A 6 -7.43 18.51 -1.89
C ARG A 6 -6.09 18.09 -2.50
N PHE A 7 -5.11 17.77 -1.66
CA PHE A 7 -3.82 17.25 -2.12
C PHE A 7 -3.99 15.98 -2.97
N LEU A 8 -4.71 14.98 -2.46
CA LEU A 8 -4.94 13.73 -3.20
C LEU A 8 -5.66 13.96 -4.53
N THR A 9 -6.66 14.85 -4.54
CA THR A 9 -7.37 15.22 -5.77
C THR A 9 -6.42 15.85 -6.80
N SER A 10 -5.56 16.77 -6.37
CA SER A 10 -4.56 17.41 -7.24
C SER A 10 -3.51 16.41 -7.73
N LEU A 11 -3.10 15.45 -6.88
CA LEU A 11 -2.17 14.39 -7.23
C LEU A 11 -2.76 13.46 -8.29
N ALA A 12 -4.03 13.05 -8.15
CA ALA A 12 -4.70 12.26 -9.18
C ALA A 12 -4.82 13.00 -10.52
N GLN A 13 -5.07 14.31 -10.48
CA GLN A 13 -5.09 15.14 -11.67
C GLN A 13 -3.71 15.18 -12.35
N ALA A 14 -2.63 15.22 -11.58
CA ALA A 14 -1.26 15.14 -12.09
C ALA A 14 -1.03 13.81 -12.83
N PHE A 15 -1.35 12.68 -12.19
CA PHE A 15 -1.25 11.37 -12.83
C PHE A 15 -2.07 11.27 -14.12
N ALA A 16 -3.33 11.74 -14.10
CA ALA A 16 -4.18 11.74 -15.29
C ALA A 16 -3.56 12.59 -16.42
N THR A 17 -3.09 13.79 -16.11
CA THR A 17 -2.45 14.69 -17.08
C THR A 17 -1.18 14.06 -17.67
N MET A 18 -0.40 13.36 -16.85
CA MET A 18 0.81 12.66 -17.28
C MET A 18 0.53 11.42 -18.13
N GLY A 19 -0.60 10.75 -17.94
CA GLY A 19 -1.04 9.66 -18.80
C GLY A 19 -1.58 10.13 -20.15
N LEU A 20 -2.17 11.33 -20.21
CA LEU A 20 -2.82 11.86 -21.42
C LEU A 20 -1.89 12.61 -22.37
N TYR A 21 -0.93 13.37 -21.85
CA TYR A 21 -0.11 14.28 -22.66
C TYR A 21 1.35 13.84 -22.75
N PRO A 22 2.04 14.13 -23.88
CA PRO A 22 3.48 13.89 -24.01
C PRO A 22 4.29 14.78 -23.06
N VAL A 23 5.52 14.36 -22.74
CA VAL A 23 6.41 15.06 -21.78
C VAL A 23 6.64 16.54 -22.12
N THR A 24 6.59 16.92 -23.39
CA THR A 24 6.78 18.31 -23.86
C THR A 24 5.57 19.22 -23.62
N HIS A 25 4.44 18.68 -23.16
CA HIS A 25 3.20 19.45 -23.04
C HIS A 25 3.17 20.30 -21.76
N PRO A 26 2.90 21.63 -21.84
CA PRO A 26 2.97 22.53 -20.70
C PRO A 26 1.97 22.21 -19.58
N SER A 27 0.85 21.54 -19.90
CA SER A 27 -0.10 21.11 -18.87
C SER A 27 0.50 20.13 -17.86
N ARG A 28 1.51 19.33 -18.23
CA ARG A 28 2.15 18.40 -17.29
C ARG A 28 2.84 19.17 -16.16
N ALA A 29 3.67 20.16 -16.52
CA ALA A 29 4.35 21.02 -15.56
C ALA A 29 3.33 21.76 -14.68
N ARG A 30 2.29 22.35 -15.27
CA ARG A 30 1.26 23.10 -14.52
C ARG A 30 0.53 22.25 -13.49
N THR A 31 0.10 21.04 -13.87
CA THR A 31 -0.62 20.16 -12.94
C THR A 31 0.33 19.61 -11.86
N LEU A 32 1.59 19.35 -12.19
CA LEU A 32 2.62 18.96 -11.24
C LEU A 32 2.88 20.07 -10.22
N ASP A 33 3.10 21.30 -10.68
CA ASP A 33 3.31 22.46 -9.82
C ASP A 33 2.09 22.69 -8.91
N SER A 34 0.87 22.55 -9.44
CA SER A 34 -0.36 22.66 -8.64
C SER A 34 -0.45 21.59 -7.54
N ALA A 35 -0.10 20.35 -7.86
CA ALA A 35 -0.08 19.26 -6.86
C ALA A 35 1.03 19.46 -5.81
N TYR A 36 2.18 19.98 -6.22
CA TYR A 36 3.27 20.33 -5.32
C TYR A 36 2.88 21.47 -4.36
N GLU A 37 2.21 22.52 -4.84
CA GLU A 37 1.69 23.58 -3.99
C GLU A 37 0.69 23.05 -2.95
N GLN A 38 -0.20 22.12 -3.33
CA GLN A 38 -1.11 21.49 -2.37
C GLN A 38 -0.36 20.64 -1.32
N LEU A 39 0.75 20.00 -1.70
CA LEU A 39 1.60 19.29 -0.74
C LEU A 39 2.25 20.26 0.26
N LEU A 40 2.77 21.39 -0.21
CA LEU A 40 3.38 22.40 0.67
C LEU A 40 2.35 23.01 1.63
N LEU A 41 1.15 23.29 1.13
CA LEU A 41 0.04 23.75 1.97
C LEU A 41 -0.31 22.71 3.04
N LEU A 42 -0.37 21.44 2.68
CA LEU A 42 -0.60 20.36 3.64
C LEU A 42 0.55 20.27 4.67
N GLN A 43 1.81 20.37 4.23
CA GLN A 43 2.99 20.32 5.09
C GLN A 43 3.09 21.50 6.07
N SER A 44 2.47 22.65 5.73
CA SER A 44 2.39 23.79 6.63
C SER A 44 1.54 23.52 7.88
N THR A 45 0.58 22.59 7.78
CA THR A 45 -0.33 22.21 8.87
C THR A 45 0.12 20.91 9.54
N ASP A 46 0.61 19.95 8.76
CA ASP A 46 1.14 18.68 9.23
C ASP A 46 2.50 18.41 8.57
N PRO A 47 3.63 18.55 9.29
CA PRO A 47 4.97 18.44 8.71
C PRO A 47 5.32 17.03 8.22
N GLN A 48 4.54 16.00 8.58
CA GLN A 48 4.78 14.62 8.18
C GLN A 48 3.49 13.93 7.70
N PRO A 49 2.90 14.41 6.59
CA PRO A 49 1.64 13.87 6.12
C PRO A 49 1.80 12.42 5.69
N ARG A 50 0.90 11.57 6.19
CA ARG A 50 0.91 10.13 5.95
C ARG A 50 -0.44 9.65 5.46
N PHE A 51 -0.43 9.01 4.30
CA PHE A 51 -1.59 8.38 3.68
C PHE A 51 -1.42 6.87 3.65
N SER A 52 -2.50 6.15 3.96
CA SER A 52 -2.63 4.72 3.72
C SER A 52 -3.80 4.51 2.77
N LEU A 53 -3.50 3.97 1.59
CA LEU A 53 -4.43 3.66 0.51
C LEU A 53 -4.86 2.20 0.68
N LEU A 54 -6.09 2.00 1.11
CA LEU A 54 -6.75 0.70 1.18
C LEU A 54 -7.62 0.53 -0.07
N GLU A 55 -8.18 -0.66 -0.27
CA GLU A 55 -8.93 -1.00 -1.49
C GLU A 55 -10.09 -0.04 -1.79
N HIS A 56 -10.83 0.37 -0.75
CA HIS A 56 -12.02 1.22 -0.85
C HIS A 56 -11.97 2.50 0.00
N GLU A 57 -10.87 2.71 0.74
CA GLU A 57 -10.78 3.78 1.72
C GLU A 57 -9.38 4.38 1.74
N VAL A 58 -9.32 5.68 2.04
CA VAL A 58 -8.05 6.37 2.28
C VAL A 58 -7.99 6.83 3.73
N VAL A 59 -6.93 6.45 4.41
CA VAL A 59 -6.65 6.85 5.79
C VAL A 59 -5.54 7.90 5.80
N TYR A 60 -5.80 9.01 6.48
CA TYR A 60 -4.82 10.05 6.75
C TYR A 60 -4.41 10.00 8.23
N GLY A 61 -3.16 9.62 8.51
CA GLY A 61 -2.68 9.39 9.87
C GLY A 61 -3.47 8.28 10.60
N ARG A 62 -4.49 8.69 11.37
CA ARG A 62 -5.43 7.83 12.13
C ARG A 62 -6.90 8.06 11.76
N THR A 63 -7.18 8.93 10.80
CA THR A 63 -8.53 9.36 10.44
C THR A 63 -8.85 8.94 9.01
N THR A 64 -9.99 8.27 8.81
CA THR A 64 -10.46 7.92 7.47
C THR A 64 -11.00 9.16 6.75
N LEU A 65 -10.54 9.39 5.52
CA LEU A 65 -11.03 10.45 4.65
C LEU A 65 -12.31 9.99 3.96
N GLN A 66 -13.48 10.27 4.57
CA GLN A 66 -14.77 9.88 4.01
C GLN A 66 -15.03 10.48 2.61
N ASP A 67 -14.53 11.69 2.36
CA ASP A 67 -14.59 12.36 1.05
C ASP A 67 -13.86 11.54 -0.05
N MET A 68 -12.93 10.66 0.32
CA MET A 68 -12.09 9.83 -0.56
C MET A 68 -12.48 8.35 -0.53
N ARG A 69 -13.72 8.03 -0.13
CA ARG A 69 -14.26 6.67 -0.21
C ARG A 69 -14.41 6.25 -1.68
N ASP A 70 -14.07 5.00 -1.99
CA ASP A 70 -14.12 4.43 -3.34
C ASP A 70 -13.37 5.28 -4.38
N TRP A 71 -12.32 5.97 -3.93
CA TRP A 71 -11.51 6.84 -4.76
C TRP A 71 -10.67 6.00 -5.74
N ALA A 72 -11.15 5.88 -6.98
CA ALA A 72 -10.57 5.01 -8.00
C ALA A 72 -9.04 5.14 -8.21
N PRO A 73 -8.41 6.35 -8.13
CA PRO A 73 -6.96 6.46 -8.12
C PRO A 73 -6.28 5.72 -6.97
N GLY A 74 -6.87 5.72 -5.77
CA GLY A 74 -6.36 4.99 -4.60
C GLY A 74 -6.31 3.48 -4.82
N THR A 75 -7.37 2.89 -5.37
CA THR A 75 -7.42 1.45 -5.71
C THR A 75 -6.35 1.09 -6.75
N ARG A 76 -6.15 1.94 -7.77
CA ARG A 76 -5.10 1.73 -8.78
C ARG A 76 -3.69 1.81 -8.21
N LEU A 77 -3.42 2.81 -7.36
CA LEU A 77 -2.13 2.96 -6.69
C LEU A 77 -1.84 1.76 -5.77
N SER A 78 -2.84 1.33 -4.99
CA SER A 78 -2.72 0.15 -4.13
C SER A 78 -2.42 -1.13 -4.93
N GLY A 79 -3.08 -1.29 -6.09
CA GLY A 79 -2.86 -2.43 -6.99
C GLY A 79 -1.45 -2.51 -7.59
N VAL A 80 -0.71 -1.40 -7.62
CA VAL A 80 0.70 -1.36 -8.07
C VAL A 80 1.71 -1.31 -6.93
N GLY A 81 1.26 -1.61 -5.71
CA GLY A 81 2.10 -1.65 -4.51
C GLY A 81 2.36 -0.27 -3.90
N VAL A 82 1.65 0.77 -4.31
CA VAL A 82 1.70 2.10 -3.68
C VAL A 82 0.52 2.19 -2.69
N GLN A 83 0.70 1.61 -1.50
CA GLN A 83 -0.33 1.53 -0.47
C GLN A 83 -0.09 2.52 0.67
N ARG A 84 1.15 2.99 0.84
CA ARG A 84 1.53 3.97 1.85
C ARG A 84 2.28 5.10 1.16
N LEU A 85 1.91 6.33 1.50
CA LEU A 85 2.64 7.55 1.12
C LEU A 85 2.99 8.29 2.40
N GLU A 86 4.28 8.56 2.61
CA GLU A 86 4.81 9.26 3.77
C GLU A 86 5.77 10.34 3.27
N PHE A 87 5.51 11.59 3.65
CA PHE A 87 6.39 12.70 3.33
C PHE A 87 7.14 13.09 4.60
N THR A 88 8.42 12.74 4.67
CA THR A 88 9.29 12.95 5.83
C THR A 88 10.17 14.18 5.60
N GLY A 89 9.77 15.32 6.18
CA GLY A 89 10.55 16.56 6.11
C GLY A 89 10.34 17.35 4.82
N PHE A 90 11.33 18.19 4.48
CA PHE A 90 11.23 19.10 3.33
C PHE A 90 11.28 18.31 2.01
N VAL A 91 10.25 18.48 1.19
CA VAL A 91 10.16 17.88 -0.14
C VAL A 91 10.45 18.96 -1.18
N SER A 92 11.52 18.80 -1.95
CA SER A 92 11.80 19.70 -3.07
C SER A 92 10.86 19.46 -4.25
N ARG A 93 10.73 20.44 -5.14
CA ARG A 93 9.96 20.30 -6.40
C ARG A 93 10.51 19.16 -7.25
N GLU A 94 11.84 19.02 -7.30
CA GLU A 94 12.53 17.98 -8.06
C GLU A 94 12.26 16.59 -7.47
N ASP A 95 12.30 16.43 -6.14
CA ASP A 95 11.96 15.16 -5.48
C ASP A 95 10.51 14.76 -5.74
N PHE A 96 9.60 15.75 -5.73
CA PHE A 96 8.19 15.52 -6.01
C PHE A 96 7.96 15.12 -7.47
N GLU A 97 8.61 15.78 -8.42
CA GLU A 97 8.56 15.42 -9.84
C GLU A 97 9.06 13.99 -10.07
N GLN A 98 10.22 13.65 -9.50
CA GLN A 98 10.77 12.30 -9.59
C GLN A 98 9.81 11.26 -8.98
N PHE A 99 9.22 11.54 -7.81
CA PHE A 99 8.22 10.65 -7.20
C PHE A 99 7.04 10.38 -8.12
N VAL A 100 6.45 11.42 -8.71
CA VAL A 100 5.30 11.26 -9.59
C VAL A 100 5.67 10.46 -10.84
N GLU A 101 6.86 10.70 -11.41
CA GLU A 101 7.36 9.92 -12.54
C GLU A 101 7.60 8.44 -12.18
N GLU A 102 8.22 8.15 -11.03
CA GLU A 102 8.43 6.78 -10.56
C GLU A 102 7.12 6.01 -10.34
N VAL A 103 6.09 6.67 -9.83
CA VAL A 103 4.76 6.07 -9.68
C VAL A 103 4.11 5.84 -11.04
N MET A 104 4.23 6.79 -11.97
CA MET A 104 3.73 6.61 -13.35
C MET A 104 4.44 5.47 -14.08
N GLN A 105 5.75 5.31 -13.89
CA GLN A 105 6.51 4.18 -14.42
C GLN A 105 6.01 2.86 -13.81
N ARG A 106 5.79 2.78 -12.50
CA ARG A 106 5.21 1.57 -11.87
C ARG A 106 3.80 1.25 -12.39
N LEU A 107 2.97 2.27 -12.58
CA LEU A 107 1.62 2.13 -13.18
C LEU A 107 1.69 1.62 -14.63
N ALA A 108 2.72 1.99 -15.39
CA ALA A 108 2.95 1.47 -16.74
C ALA A 108 3.55 0.05 -16.73
N LEU A 109 4.46 -0.22 -15.78
CA LEU A 109 5.18 -1.48 -15.60
C LEU A 109 4.36 -2.57 -14.91
N THR A 110 3.12 -2.34 -14.46
CA THR A 110 2.27 -3.44 -13.99
C THR A 110 1.89 -4.44 -15.11
N SER A 111 2.39 -4.19 -16.33
CA SER A 111 2.46 -5.12 -17.47
C SER A 111 3.72 -6.03 -17.47
N SER A 112 4.74 -5.73 -16.67
CA SER A 112 6.00 -6.48 -16.54
C SER A 112 6.73 -6.12 -15.22
N SER A 113 6.68 -7.05 -14.26
CA SER A 113 7.18 -6.91 -12.90
C SER A 113 8.69 -6.67 -12.81
N ALA A 114 9.10 -5.57 -12.17
CA ALA A 114 10.42 -5.43 -11.57
C ALA A 114 10.37 -4.46 -10.38
N GLU A 115 10.82 -4.93 -9.21
CA GLU A 115 11.06 -4.11 -8.03
C GLU A 115 12.23 -3.14 -8.30
N VAL A 116 11.92 -1.87 -8.50
CA VAL A 116 12.92 -0.80 -8.48
C VAL A 116 12.95 -0.22 -7.07
N ARG A 117 14.06 -0.46 -6.36
CA ARG A 117 14.40 0.25 -5.12
C ARG A 117 15.07 1.57 -5.48
N PRO A 118 14.54 2.74 -5.08
CA PRO A 118 15.29 3.98 -5.24
C PRO A 118 16.52 3.96 -4.31
N GLU A 119 17.70 4.22 -4.88
CA GLU A 119 19.01 4.20 -4.22
C GLU A 119 19.35 5.52 -3.48
N ARG A 120 18.42 6.47 -3.40
CA ARG A 120 18.62 7.76 -2.71
C ARG A 120 17.64 7.92 -1.53
N PRO A 121 18.11 8.45 -0.39
CA PRO A 121 17.22 8.85 0.69
C PRO A 121 16.44 10.10 0.26
N THR A 122 15.25 9.91 -0.31
CA THR A 122 14.32 11.00 -0.59
C THR A 122 13.42 11.26 0.63
N ALA A 123 12.90 12.47 0.74
CA ALA A 123 11.90 12.84 1.74
C ALA A 123 10.53 12.20 1.48
N ILE A 124 10.35 11.42 0.40
CA ILE A 124 9.09 10.78 0.04
C ILE A 124 9.27 9.27 0.11
N ARG A 125 8.58 8.63 1.05
CA ARG A 125 8.56 7.18 1.24
C ARG A 125 7.24 6.63 0.74
N PHE A 126 7.30 5.63 -0.12
CA PHE A 126 6.10 4.95 -0.57
C PHE A 126 6.35 3.47 -0.85
N GLY A 127 5.33 2.64 -0.64
CA GLY A 127 5.44 1.19 -0.81
C GLY A 127 4.21 0.43 -0.34
N ALA A 128 4.31 -0.90 -0.39
CA ALA A 128 3.25 -1.80 0.05
C ALA A 128 3.15 -1.77 1.58
N VAL A 129 1.93 -1.81 2.11
CA VAL A 129 1.70 -1.95 3.54
C VAL A 129 1.81 -3.44 3.88
N GLY A 130 2.98 -3.84 4.37
CA GLY A 130 3.11 -5.12 5.06
C GLY A 130 2.42 -5.04 6.43
N LEU A 131 1.51 -5.96 6.72
CA LEU A 131 1.02 -6.18 8.08
C LEU A 131 2.20 -6.63 8.94
N ARG A 132 2.79 -5.71 9.70
CA ARG A 132 3.82 -5.99 10.69
C ARG A 132 3.19 -6.61 11.95
N GLY A 133 2.92 -7.90 11.94
CA GLY A 133 3.32 -8.73 13.09
C GLY A 133 4.68 -9.28 12.68
N GLU A 134 5.81 -8.78 13.16
CA GLU A 134 6.24 -8.76 14.54
C GLU A 134 6.98 -7.45 14.89
N THR A 135 7.00 -7.16 16.18
CA THR A 135 7.53 -5.97 16.87
C THR A 135 8.77 -5.33 16.25
N HIS A 136 8.67 -4.07 15.86
CA HIS A 136 9.82 -3.18 15.82
C HIS A 136 9.54 -2.01 16.74
N LYS A 137 10.14 -2.16 17.92
CA LYS A 137 10.40 -1.10 18.85
C LYS A 137 11.36 -0.12 18.17
N GLU A 138 10.97 1.14 18.08
CA GLU A 138 11.88 2.23 17.73
C GLU A 138 12.79 2.48 18.91
N GLU A 139 14.03 1.99 18.94
CA GLU A 139 15.11 2.55 19.78
C GLU A 139 16.48 2.34 19.11
N ASP A 140 17.27 3.40 19.15
CA ASP A 140 18.68 3.55 18.76
C ASP A 140 19.65 2.47 19.33
N GLU A 141 20.83 2.43 18.70
CA GLU A 141 22.08 1.72 19.04
C GLU A 141 22.33 0.27 18.53
N PRO A 142 23.54 0.00 17.95
CA PRO A 142 23.86 -1.27 17.32
C PRO A 142 24.45 -2.27 18.34
N LEU A 143 23.64 -3.18 18.86
CA LEU A 143 24.14 -4.33 19.60
C LEU A 143 24.29 -5.54 18.67
N ARG A 144 25.56 -5.86 18.34
CA ARG A 144 25.95 -7.16 17.79
C ARG A 144 25.63 -8.25 18.82
N LEU A 145 24.67 -9.11 18.52
CA LEU A 145 24.54 -10.42 19.15
C LEU A 145 24.53 -11.49 18.05
N ALA A 146 25.54 -12.35 18.10
CA ALA A 146 25.64 -13.54 17.25
C ALA A 146 24.57 -14.55 17.68
N GLY A 147 23.70 -14.95 16.75
CA GLY A 147 22.64 -15.91 17.03
C GLY A 147 21.95 -16.42 15.76
N ILE A 148 22.59 -17.43 15.14
CA ILE A 148 22.00 -18.48 14.29
C ILE A 148 21.08 -18.02 13.13
N ASN A 149 21.63 -18.06 11.92
CA ASN A 149 20.90 -17.89 10.67
C ASN A 149 19.89 -19.02 10.46
N TYR A 150 18.59 -18.69 10.43
CA TYR A 150 17.61 -19.52 9.73
C TYR A 150 17.31 -18.89 8.37
N THR A 151 17.63 -19.62 7.31
CA THR A 151 17.39 -19.22 5.93
C THR A 151 15.96 -19.55 5.55
N MET A 152 15.28 -18.58 4.94
CA MET A 152 13.93 -18.69 4.39
C MET A 152 13.90 -19.74 3.26
N GLY A 153 13.62 -20.99 3.61
CA GLY A 153 13.54 -22.14 2.71
C GLY A 153 12.73 -23.33 3.25
N GLU A 154 12.32 -23.32 4.52
CA GLU A 154 11.70 -24.49 5.18
C GLU A 154 10.30 -24.27 5.80
N GLU A 155 9.58 -23.19 5.46
CA GLU A 155 8.19 -22.99 5.92
C GLU A 155 7.12 -23.01 4.81
N VAL A 156 7.46 -23.44 3.59
CA VAL A 156 6.48 -23.56 2.46
C VAL A 156 5.83 -24.95 2.37
N SER A 157 6.23 -25.92 3.21
CA SER A 157 5.71 -27.29 3.13
C SER A 157 4.51 -27.61 4.05
N ALA A 158 4.10 -26.72 4.95
CA ALA A 158 3.01 -27.00 5.88
C ALA A 158 1.59 -26.66 5.34
N ILE A 159 1.47 -25.79 4.33
CA ILE A 159 0.16 -25.30 3.85
C ILE A 159 -0.34 -26.05 2.60
N LYS A 160 0.52 -26.78 1.88
CA LYS A 160 0.09 -27.62 0.74
C LYS A 160 -0.42 -29.02 1.10
N TRP A 161 -0.19 -29.48 2.34
CA TRP A 161 -0.61 -30.83 2.74
C TRP A 161 -2.08 -30.90 3.20
N ILE A 162 -2.62 -29.85 3.83
CA ILE A 162 -4.04 -29.83 4.26
C ILE A 162 -5.00 -29.76 3.07
N HIS A 163 -4.58 -29.13 1.96
CA HIS A 163 -5.42 -29.00 0.77
C HIS A 163 -5.43 -30.26 -0.14
N GLN A 164 -4.58 -31.25 0.16
CA GLN A 164 -4.50 -32.52 -0.58
C GLN A 164 -5.28 -33.66 0.10
N GLU A 165 -5.50 -33.59 1.42
CA GLU A 165 -6.23 -34.62 2.19
C GLU A 165 -7.77 -34.46 2.14
N VAL A 166 -8.28 -33.27 1.75
CA VAL A 166 -9.72 -33.01 1.57
C VAL A 166 -10.21 -33.36 0.15
N ALA A 167 -9.30 -33.47 -0.82
CA ALA A 167 -9.61 -33.94 -2.16
C ALA A 167 -9.62 -35.48 -2.29
N SER A 168 -9.00 -36.20 -1.35
CA SER A 168 -8.87 -37.66 -1.37
C SER A 168 -9.93 -38.41 -0.53
N ARG A 169 -10.72 -37.72 0.29
CA ARG A 169 -11.85 -38.31 1.04
C ARG A 169 -13.14 -37.54 0.78
N GLY A 170 -13.76 -37.86 -0.34
CA GLY A 170 -15.12 -37.45 -0.64
C GLY A 170 -16.09 -37.79 0.49
N SER A 171 -16.89 -36.79 0.87
CA SER A 171 -18.28 -36.86 1.35
C SER A 171 -18.66 -37.99 2.32
N CYS A 172 -19.23 -37.63 3.48
CA CYS A 172 -20.68 -37.82 3.65
C CYS A 172 -21.24 -37.17 4.93
N ILE A 173 -22.11 -36.17 4.68
CA ILE A 173 -23.51 -36.08 5.12
C ILE A 173 -23.81 -35.94 6.63
N PHE A 174 -24.30 -34.73 6.90
CA PHE A 174 -25.15 -34.29 7.99
C PHE A 174 -26.51 -35.01 8.00
N SER A 175 -26.89 -35.67 9.09
CA SER A 175 -28.31 -35.88 9.43
C SER A 175 -28.55 -35.98 10.95
N ARG A 176 -29.19 -34.95 11.50
CA ARG A 176 -29.86 -34.91 12.81
C ARG A 176 -31.15 -35.74 12.75
N ARG A 177 -31.37 -36.72 13.65
CA ARG A 177 -32.68 -36.95 14.29
C ARG A 177 -32.65 -37.94 15.49
N ARG A 178 -32.95 -37.36 16.66
CA ARG A 178 -33.76 -37.83 17.80
C ARG A 178 -34.21 -39.30 17.94
N LEU A 179 -34.15 -39.73 19.21
CA LEU A 179 -35.13 -40.46 20.05
C LEU A 179 -34.93 -41.96 20.32
N ARG A 180 -34.89 -42.24 21.65
CA ARG A 180 -35.51 -43.35 22.41
C ARG A 180 -35.01 -44.77 22.11
N SER A 181 -34.48 -45.49 23.09
CA SER A 181 -35.11 -46.08 24.30
C SER A 181 -35.25 -47.58 24.08
N ASP A 182 -35.04 -48.31 25.18
CA ASP A 182 -35.22 -49.75 25.40
C ASP A 182 -34.13 -50.66 24.84
N ARG A 183 -33.83 -51.84 25.42
CA ARG A 183 -33.97 -52.49 26.73
C ARG A 183 -33.57 -53.95 26.43
N PHE A 184 -33.02 -54.68 27.41
CA PHE A 184 -32.80 -56.15 27.40
C PHE A 184 -31.74 -56.66 26.41
N GLN A 185 -30.91 -57.65 26.72
CA GLN A 185 -30.92 -58.67 27.78
C GLN A 185 -29.48 -59.05 28.11
#